data_AF-A0A534SFQ5-F1
#
_entry.id   AF-A0A534SFQ5-F1
#
_cell.length_a   1.000
_cell.length_b   1.000
_cell.length_c   1.000
_cell.angle_alpha   90.00
_cell.angle_beta   90.00
_cell.angle_gamma   90.00
#
_symmetry.space_group_name_H-M   'P 1'
#
loop_
_entity.id
_entity.type
_entity.pdbx_description
1 polymer ?
#
loop_
_entity_poly.entity_id
_entity_poly.type
_entity_poly.pdbx_seq_one_letter_code
_entity_poly.pdbx_strand_id
1 'polypeptide(L)'
;MRKKPFTAEERKGLSSWIGADYRRIRNGANNYLQNRKLQRTTSYTGIEAVNPAEQDGCATESMGTIYDRSREHLGYSDRTIIALRKMLLAAVNDLQQGKEPRHIVRDPAINDFSRLRSIKCVLPAGADWRKVMEGLGPNEG
;
A
#
# COMPACT_ATOMS: atom_id res chain seq x y z
N MET A 1 11.32 8.00 13.48
CA MET A 1 9.89 8.35 13.34
C MET A 1 9.76 9.87 13.41
N ARG A 2 8.87 10.50 12.62
CA ARG A 2 8.77 11.97 12.59
C ARG A 2 8.22 12.50 13.93
N LYS A 3 8.94 13.41 14.59
CA LYS A 3 8.61 13.94 15.94
C LYS A 3 7.56 15.06 15.93
N LYS A 4 7.10 15.50 14.76
CA LYS A 4 6.11 16.60 14.59
C LYS A 4 5.12 16.27 13.47
N PRO A 5 3.84 16.68 13.57
CA PRO A 5 2.88 16.54 12.47
C PRO A 5 3.37 17.22 11.17
N PHE A 6 2.76 16.83 10.04
CA PHE A 6 2.96 17.57 8.78
C PHE A 6 2.43 19.00 8.91
N THR A 7 3.18 19.97 8.39
CA THR A 7 2.73 21.35 8.24
C THR A 7 1.64 21.45 7.17
N ALA A 8 0.89 22.55 7.15
CA ALA A 8 -0.11 22.78 6.11
C ALA A 8 0.52 22.82 4.70
N GLU A 9 1.71 23.41 4.58
CA GLU A 9 2.50 23.47 3.34
C GLU A 9 2.87 22.07 2.83
N GLU A 10 3.41 21.23 3.72
CA GLU A 10 3.79 19.85 3.37
C GLU A 10 2.57 19.01 2.99
N ARG A 11 1.45 19.17 3.70
CA ARG A 11 0.19 18.48 3.35
C ARG A 11 -0.30 18.90 1.97
N LYS A 12 -0.26 20.20 1.65
CA LYS A 12 -0.70 20.74 0.36
C LYS A 12 0.10 20.13 -0.80
N GLY A 13 1.40 19.93 -0.64
CA GLY A 13 2.22 19.19 -1.60
C GLY A 13 1.84 17.70 -1.70
N LEU A 14 1.72 17.05 -0.54
CA LEU A 14 1.42 15.61 -0.43
C LEU A 14 0.01 15.22 -0.91
N SER A 15 -0.96 16.14 -0.88
CA SER A 15 -2.35 15.91 -1.27
C SER A 15 -2.75 16.64 -2.55
N SER A 16 -1.79 17.17 -3.31
CA SER A 16 -2.05 17.92 -4.56
C SER A 16 -2.83 17.12 -5.62
N TRP A 17 -2.87 15.79 -5.51
CA TRP A 17 -3.62 14.87 -6.36
C TRP A 17 -5.04 14.53 -5.83
N ILE A 18 -5.43 15.14 -4.70
CA ILE A 18 -6.76 15.05 -4.08
C ILE A 18 -7.46 16.42 -4.18
N GLY A 19 -8.69 16.43 -4.68
CA GLY A 19 -9.53 17.62 -4.79
C GLY A 19 -10.10 18.08 -3.45
N ALA A 20 -10.73 19.26 -3.45
CA ALA A 20 -11.35 19.85 -2.27
C ALA A 20 -12.52 19.01 -1.72
N ASP A 21 -13.11 18.14 -2.54
CA ASP A 21 -14.15 17.18 -2.17
C ASP A 21 -13.59 15.86 -1.62
N TYR A 22 -12.29 15.81 -1.33
CA TYR A 22 -11.56 14.63 -0.84
C TYR A 22 -11.57 13.44 -1.81
N ARG A 23 -11.83 13.66 -3.10
CA ARG A 23 -11.66 12.65 -4.15
C ARG A 23 -10.37 12.84 -4.91
N ARG A 24 -9.86 11.75 -5.49
CA ARG A 24 -8.75 11.85 -6.43
C ARG A 24 -9.14 12.70 -7.63
N ILE A 25 -8.24 13.58 -8.06
CA ILE A 25 -8.44 14.39 -9.27
C ILE A 25 -8.56 13.47 -10.49
N ARG A 26 -7.68 12.47 -10.62
CA ARG A 26 -7.73 11.42 -11.64
C ARG A 26 -8.43 10.19 -11.07
N ASN A 27 -9.58 9.82 -11.63
CA ASN A 27 -10.42 8.73 -11.12
C ASN A 27 -11.21 8.07 -12.25
N GLY A 28 -11.93 6.99 -11.94
CA GLY A 28 -12.75 6.28 -12.93
C GLY A 28 -13.75 7.16 -13.69
N ALA A 29 -14.34 8.19 -13.07
CA ALA A 29 -15.35 9.03 -13.72
C ALA A 29 -14.79 9.92 -14.84
N ASN A 30 -13.49 10.23 -14.81
CA ASN A 30 -12.82 10.99 -15.87
C ASN A 30 -11.76 10.18 -16.63
N ASN A 31 -11.88 8.84 -16.61
CA ASN A 31 -10.92 7.92 -17.22
C ASN A 31 -9.47 8.23 -16.81
N TYR A 32 -9.28 8.65 -15.55
CA TYR A 32 -7.99 9.01 -14.95
C TYR A 32 -7.21 10.09 -15.71
N LEU A 33 -7.90 10.90 -16.52
CA LEU A 33 -7.30 11.89 -17.42
C LEU A 33 -6.17 11.29 -18.30
N GLN A 34 -6.36 10.06 -18.77
CA GLN A 34 -5.37 9.35 -19.58
C GLN A 34 -5.07 10.07 -20.90
N ASN A 35 -3.80 10.36 -21.14
CA ASN A 35 -3.27 10.87 -22.39
C ASN A 35 -2.90 9.73 -23.33
N ARG A 36 -3.73 9.49 -24.37
CA ARG A 36 -3.54 8.37 -25.31
C ARG A 36 -2.30 8.51 -26.20
N LYS A 37 -1.86 9.75 -26.49
CA LYS A 37 -0.62 9.97 -27.23
C LYS A 37 0.56 9.50 -26.39
N LEU A 38 0.61 9.94 -25.12
CA LEU A 38 1.62 9.52 -24.16
C LEU A 38 1.60 8.00 -23.93
N GLN A 39 0.40 7.42 -23.86
CA GLN A 39 0.22 5.97 -23.68
C GLN A 39 0.88 5.15 -24.81
N ARG A 40 0.75 5.63 -26.06
CA ARG A 40 1.29 4.94 -27.23
C ARG A 40 2.80 5.10 -27.38
N THR A 41 3.41 6.11 -26.75
CA THR A 41 4.79 6.49 -27.04
C THR A 41 5.76 6.27 -25.88
N THR A 42 5.40 6.67 -24.66
CA THR A 42 6.39 6.81 -23.57
C THR A 42 5.90 6.37 -22.19
N SER A 43 4.60 6.22 -21.96
CA SER A 43 4.03 5.76 -20.69
C SER A 43 3.12 4.57 -20.92
N TYR A 44 3.18 3.51 -20.11
CA TYR A 44 2.25 2.37 -20.28
C TYR A 44 0.80 2.73 -19.99
N THR A 45 0.56 3.61 -19.02
CA THR A 45 -0.79 3.98 -18.57
C THR A 45 -1.31 5.23 -19.26
N GLY A 46 -0.43 6.11 -19.74
CA GLY A 46 -0.80 7.44 -20.21
C GLY A 46 -1.31 8.36 -19.08
N ILE A 47 -1.22 7.93 -17.82
CA ILE A 47 -1.61 8.73 -16.66
C ILE A 47 -0.43 9.60 -16.26
N GLU A 48 -0.59 10.90 -16.43
CA GLU A 48 0.37 11.93 -16.01
C GLU A 48 0.29 12.15 -14.50
N ALA A 49 0.63 11.11 -13.75
CA ALA A 49 0.54 11.07 -12.30
C ALA A 49 1.59 11.99 -11.64
N VAL A 50 1.15 12.79 -10.66
CA VAL A 50 2.02 13.56 -9.76
C VAL A 50 2.53 12.65 -8.64
N ASN A 51 1.82 11.56 -8.35
CA ASN A 51 2.19 10.55 -7.36
C ASN A 51 1.98 9.13 -7.94
N PRO A 52 2.93 8.18 -7.77
CA PRO A 52 2.75 6.79 -8.21
C PRO A 52 1.42 6.13 -7.79
N ALA A 53 0.88 6.51 -6.62
CA ALA A 53 -0.39 6.02 -6.12
C ALA A 53 -1.60 6.30 -7.04
N GLU A 54 -1.51 7.27 -7.95
CA GLU A 54 -2.57 7.53 -8.94
C GLU A 54 -2.64 6.42 -10.00
N GLN A 55 -1.50 5.85 -10.40
CA GLN A 55 -1.46 4.73 -11.35
C GLN A 55 -1.94 3.43 -10.69
N ASP A 56 -1.46 3.15 -9.46
CA ASP A 56 -1.92 2.02 -8.65
C ASP A 56 -3.43 2.11 -8.38
N GLY A 57 -3.89 3.35 -8.18
CA GLY A 57 -5.30 3.69 -8.05
C GLY A 57 -6.15 3.24 -9.23
N CYS A 58 -5.72 3.59 -10.44
CA CYS A 58 -6.37 3.15 -11.68
C CYS A 58 -6.40 1.63 -11.81
N ALA A 59 -5.28 0.96 -11.58
CA ALA A 59 -5.21 -0.49 -11.67
C ALA A 59 -6.18 -1.14 -10.66
N THR A 60 -6.23 -0.63 -9.43
CA THR A 60 -7.11 -1.14 -8.37
C THR A 60 -8.59 -0.92 -8.69
N GLU A 61 -8.97 0.30 -9.05
CA GLU A 61 -10.36 0.67 -9.34
C GLU A 61 -10.91 0.01 -10.61
N SER A 62 -10.05 -0.24 -11.61
CA SER A 62 -10.47 -0.83 -12.89
C SER A 62 -11.01 -2.26 -12.78
N MET A 63 -10.75 -2.96 -11.67
CA MET A 63 -11.35 -4.26 -11.38
C MET A 63 -12.85 -4.17 -11.03
N GLY A 64 -13.37 -2.95 -10.84
CA GLY A 64 -14.72 -2.70 -10.36
C GLY A 64 -14.80 -2.64 -8.83
N THR A 65 -15.94 -2.19 -8.31
CA THR A 65 -16.16 -1.98 -6.87
C THR A 65 -15.96 -3.24 -6.05
N ILE A 66 -16.48 -4.37 -6.54
CA ILE A 66 -16.28 -5.71 -5.97
C ILE A 66 -16.01 -6.66 -7.12
N TYR A 67 -14.78 -7.19 -7.19
CA TYR A 67 -14.39 -8.14 -8.22
C TYR A 67 -14.91 -9.55 -7.88
N ASP A 68 -15.49 -10.25 -8.86
CA ASP A 68 -15.90 -11.65 -8.72
C ASP A 68 -14.67 -12.57 -8.73
N ARG A 69 -14.25 -12.97 -7.53
CA ARG A 69 -13.07 -13.80 -7.30
C ARG A 69 -13.22 -15.25 -7.76
N SER A 70 -14.44 -15.72 -8.08
CA SER A 70 -14.65 -17.08 -8.61
C SER A 70 -14.03 -17.27 -10.01
N ARG A 71 -13.77 -16.16 -10.71
CA ARG A 71 -13.21 -16.11 -12.07
C ARG A 71 -11.73 -15.73 -12.11
N GLU A 72 -11.10 -15.53 -10.95
CA GLU A 72 -9.72 -15.08 -10.86
C GLU A 72 -8.74 -16.26 -11.06
N HIS A 73 -7.81 -16.11 -12.01
CA HIS A 73 -6.74 -17.07 -12.25
C HIS A 73 -5.43 -16.51 -11.72
N LEU A 74 -5.03 -16.94 -10.52
CA LEU A 74 -3.78 -16.50 -9.88
C LEU A 74 -2.58 -17.27 -10.42
N GLY A 75 -1.51 -16.54 -10.72
CA GLY A 75 -0.24 -17.08 -11.18
C GLY A 75 0.75 -17.35 -10.04
N TYR A 76 1.94 -17.82 -10.42
CA TYR A 76 3.02 -18.09 -9.47
C TYR A 76 3.46 -16.85 -8.67
N SER A 77 3.42 -15.67 -9.29
CA SER A 77 3.76 -14.38 -8.64
C SER A 77 2.80 -14.01 -7.52
N ASP A 78 1.59 -14.57 -7.49
CA ASP A 78 0.53 -14.20 -6.55
C ASP A 78 0.59 -14.99 -5.23
N ARG A 79 1.69 -15.70 -4.96
CA ARG A 79 1.88 -16.52 -3.77
C ARG A 79 1.56 -15.80 -2.46
N THR A 80 1.97 -14.54 -2.33
CA THR A 80 1.70 -13.74 -1.13
C THR A 80 0.20 -13.42 -1.01
N ILE A 81 -0.47 -13.11 -2.12
CA ILE A 81 -1.92 -12.88 -2.15
C ILE A 81 -2.67 -14.16 -1.77
N ILE A 82 -2.24 -15.31 -2.28
CA ILE A 82 -2.81 -16.61 -1.92
C ILE A 82 -2.65 -16.88 -0.42
N ALA A 83 -1.45 -16.68 0.13
CA ALA A 83 -1.17 -16.91 1.54
C ALA A 83 -2.01 -15.99 2.44
N LEU A 84 -2.07 -14.70 2.12
CA LEU A 84 -2.89 -13.72 2.83
C LEU A 84 -4.37 -14.11 2.82
N ARG A 85 -4.92 -14.47 1.66
CA ARG A 85 -6.34 -14.85 1.56
C ARG A 85 -6.65 -16.12 2.34
N LYS A 86 -5.76 -17.13 2.31
CA LYS A 86 -5.91 -18.34 3.13
C LYS A 86 -5.92 -18.02 4.62
N MET A 87 -5.04 -17.12 5.07
CA MET A 87 -5.01 -16.66 6.46
C MET A 87 -6.33 -15.97 6.85
N LEU A 88 -6.82 -15.04 6.03
CA LEU A 88 -8.06 -14.31 6.30
C LEU A 88 -9.28 -15.23 6.31
N LEU A 89 -9.38 -16.17 5.38
CA LEU A 89 -10.48 -17.14 5.34
C LEU A 89 -10.44 -18.08 6.56
N ALA A 90 -9.25 -18.50 7.01
CA ALA A 90 -9.10 -19.27 8.23
C ALA A 90 -9.56 -18.48 9.46
N ALA A 91 -9.19 -17.19 9.55
CA ALA A 91 -9.64 -16.29 10.62
C ALA A 91 -11.16 -16.14 10.66
N VAL A 92 -11.83 -16.02 9.50
CA VAL A 92 -13.29 -15.99 9.41
C VAL A 92 -13.92 -17.30 9.89
N ASN A 93 -13.37 -18.44 9.48
CA ASN A 93 -13.85 -19.76 9.91
C ASN A 93 -13.69 -19.98 11.42
N ASP A 94 -12.55 -19.55 11.99
CA ASP A 94 -12.31 -19.62 13.43
C ASP A 94 -13.36 -18.80 14.19
N LEU A 95 -13.63 -17.56 13.74
CA LEU A 95 -14.63 -16.69 14.35
C LEU A 95 -16.05 -17.29 14.30
N GLN A 96 -16.43 -17.89 13.16
CA GLN A 96 -17.73 -18.56 13.01
C GLN A 96 -17.91 -19.75 13.96
N GLN A 97 -16.81 -20.37 14.38
CA GLN A 97 -16.79 -21.47 15.35
C GLN A 97 -16.66 -20.98 16.80
N GLY A 98 -16.72 -19.66 17.05
CA GLY A 98 -16.55 -19.06 18.37
C GLY A 98 -15.10 -19.08 18.88
N LYS A 99 -14.12 -19.27 18.00
CA LYS A 99 -12.68 -19.19 18.33
C LYS A 99 -12.16 -17.80 18.05
N GLU A 100 -11.17 -17.34 18.83
CA GLU A 100 -10.46 -16.10 18.50
C GLU A 100 -9.61 -16.30 17.24
N PRO A 101 -9.67 -15.35 16.28
CA PRO A 101 -8.82 -15.40 15.09
C PRO A 101 -7.33 -15.31 15.43
N ARG A 102 -6.50 -15.96 14.61
CA ARG A 102 -5.05 -15.89 14.72
C ARG A 102 -4.55 -14.46 14.53
N HIS A 103 -3.41 -14.15 15.17
CA HIS A 103 -2.70 -12.87 15.06
C HIS A 103 -3.44 -11.65 15.61
N ILE A 104 -4.49 -11.85 16.40
CA ILE A 104 -5.11 -10.81 17.21
C ILE A 104 -4.36 -10.69 18.54
N VAL A 105 -3.71 -9.54 18.76
CA VAL A 105 -2.99 -9.24 20.01
C VAL A 105 -3.82 -8.26 20.83
N ARG A 106 -4.41 -8.74 21.94
CA ARG A 106 -5.22 -7.92 22.86
C ARG A 106 -4.50 -7.64 24.18
N ASP A 107 -3.60 -8.53 24.58
CA ASP A 107 -2.81 -8.37 25.79
C ASP A 107 -1.77 -7.25 25.59
N PRO A 108 -1.86 -6.15 26.35
CA PRO A 108 -0.91 -5.05 26.27
C PRO A 108 0.55 -5.48 26.51
N ALA A 109 0.80 -6.53 27.30
CA ALA A 109 2.15 -6.99 27.63
C ALA A 109 2.90 -7.56 26.43
N ILE A 110 2.18 -8.10 25.44
CA ILE A 110 2.75 -8.64 24.19
C ILE A 110 2.37 -7.82 22.96
N ASN A 111 1.68 -6.68 23.14
CA ASN A 111 1.33 -5.74 22.08
C ASN A 111 2.53 -4.82 21.72
N ASP A 112 3.67 -5.44 21.44
CA ASP A 112 4.89 -4.75 21.04
C ASP A 112 5.22 -5.01 19.57
N PHE A 113 4.86 -4.04 18.72
CA PHE A 113 5.22 -4.01 17.31
C PHE A 113 6.42 -3.08 17.04
N SER A 114 7.21 -2.76 18.06
CA SER A 114 8.40 -1.90 17.92
C SER A 114 9.50 -2.48 17.02
N ARG A 115 9.43 -3.77 16.69
CA ARG A 115 10.37 -4.40 15.75
C ARG A 115 9.88 -4.40 14.30
N LEU A 116 8.59 -4.13 14.05
CA LEU A 116 8.09 -3.97 12.69
C LEU A 116 8.44 -2.58 12.19
N ARG A 117 9.32 -2.51 11.18
CA ARG A 117 9.84 -1.27 10.62
C ARG A 117 9.95 -1.38 9.10
N SER A 118 9.79 -0.24 8.42
CA SER A 118 10.05 -0.10 6.99
C SER A 118 10.93 1.11 6.78
N ILE A 119 11.96 0.97 5.94
CA ILE A 119 12.91 2.03 5.60
C ILE A 119 12.93 2.16 4.09
N LYS A 120 12.89 3.39 3.60
CA LYS A 120 13.16 3.74 2.21
C LYS A 120 14.40 4.62 2.19
N CYS A 121 15.47 4.13 1.58
CA CYS A 121 16.70 4.89 1.37
C CYS A 121 17.36 4.48 0.05
N VAL A 122 18.28 5.31 -0.43
CA VAL A 122 19.17 4.98 -1.56
C VAL A 122 20.54 4.70 -0.98
N LEU A 123 21.14 3.58 -1.38
CA LEU A 123 22.46 3.16 -0.92
C LEU A 123 23.48 3.25 -2.05
N PRO A 124 24.75 3.56 -1.75
CA PRO A 124 25.84 3.41 -2.71
C PRO A 124 25.95 1.97 -3.21
N ALA A 125 26.46 1.80 -4.43
CA ALA A 125 26.74 0.46 -4.95
C ALA A 125 27.73 -0.29 -4.05
N GLY A 126 27.43 -1.55 -3.73
CA GLY A 126 28.25 -2.38 -2.83
C GLY A 126 28.04 -2.15 -1.34
N ALA A 127 27.21 -1.19 -0.94
CA ALA A 127 26.84 -1.02 0.46
C ALA A 127 25.99 -2.21 0.95
N ASP A 128 26.24 -2.65 2.19
CA ASP A 128 25.44 -3.72 2.81
C ASP A 128 24.10 -3.16 3.30
N TRP A 129 23.01 -3.56 2.64
CA TRP A 129 21.67 -3.14 2.97
C TRP A 129 21.22 -3.61 4.36
N ARG A 130 21.82 -4.66 4.93
CA ARG A 130 21.47 -5.14 6.28
C ARG A 130 21.85 -4.14 7.36
N LYS A 131 22.96 -3.43 7.15
CA LYS A 131 23.45 -2.39 8.07
C LYS A 131 22.54 -1.17 8.16
N VAL A 132 21.64 -0.98 7.20
CA VAL A 132 20.63 0.10 7.25
C VAL A 132 19.65 -0.13 8.39
N MET A 133 19.41 -1.38 8.78
CA MET A 133 18.52 -1.73 9.88
C MET A 133 19.23 -1.67 11.24
N GLU A 134 20.57 -1.64 11.26
CA GLU A 134 21.38 -1.54 12.48
C GLU A 134 21.24 -0.14 13.08
N GLY A 135 21.07 -0.03 14.41
CA GLY A 135 20.91 1.26 15.10
C GLY A 135 19.50 1.87 15.08
N LEU A 136 18.53 1.25 14.41
CA LEU A 136 17.12 1.67 14.46
C LEU A 136 16.30 0.94 15.53
N GLY A 137 16.99 0.44 16.56
CA GLY A 137 16.39 -0.22 17.72
C GLY A 137 15.57 0.75 18.58
N PRO A 138 14.67 0.22 19.44
CA PRO A 138 13.70 1.03 20.18
C PRO A 138 14.26 2.08 21.15
N ASN A 139 15.58 2.13 21.39
CA ASN A 139 16.22 2.97 22.41
C ASN A 139 17.38 3.86 21.93
N GLU A 140 17.58 4.10 20.63
CA GLU A 140 18.68 4.96 20.13
C GLU A 140 18.24 6.16 19.26
N GLY A 141 17.11 6.82 19.57
CA GLY A 141 16.73 8.08 18.88
C GLY A 141 15.60 8.91 19.48
#